data_AF-F9W927-F1
#
_entry.id   AF-F9W927-F1
#
_cell.length_a   1.000
_cell.length_b   1.000
_cell.length_c   1.000
_cell.angle_alpha   90.00
_cell.angle_beta   90.00
_cell.angle_gamma   90.00
#
_symmetry.space_group_name_H-M   'P 1'
#
loop_
_entity.id
_entity.type
_entity.pdbx_description
1 polymer ?
#
loop_
_entity_poly.entity_id
_entity_poly.type
_entity_poly.pdbx_seq_one_letter_code
_entity_poly.pdbx_strand_id
1 'polypeptide(L)'
;MMRIKFWMIVCLGVMVIGVSVGLTTVTPMHHNQKEHAALCDVLGTVVAIFESGRGGTKLQRALSRAILGNENGGTGVRALLGTLPQEFHNPGNRHNWCGSCGHGGKDHYPGKSIPHDLLCLCTVGGDGYPFYANSDGAPTLCGKNAKDLLCGQAEGKHCASEARTGWSEQKFDEKVKNHLNATWGTVVKTCLGKKMKFDLDTARNTLMEQLKPKDGYTSPIWARGHTYCGGINGDVCVSYGSCSEIPGFPQWQEGLYEALEKADFTQTELTSAVSHNASTEDGQTDGQYGPNEDYPQGTQQENHGVQQRSKRSTNPTSHHSEQQSCSIPAQPLWLLSELFFY
;
A
#
# COMPACT_ATOMS: atom_id res chain seq x y z
N MET A 1 28.24 84.14 -8.96
CA MET A 1 27.86 82.92 -9.70
C MET A 1 28.24 81.67 -8.88
N MET A 2 27.48 81.31 -7.86
CA MET A 2 27.71 80.08 -7.05
C MET A 2 26.43 79.70 -6.28
N ARG A 3 25.30 79.37 -6.96
CA ARG A 3 24.08 78.90 -6.25
C ARG A 3 23.25 77.85 -6.99
N ILE A 4 23.76 77.24 -8.07
CA ILE A 4 22.99 76.26 -8.88
C ILE A 4 23.51 74.81 -8.74
N LYS A 5 24.66 74.59 -8.09
CA LYS A 5 25.27 73.25 -8.00
C LYS A 5 24.83 72.42 -6.77
N PHE A 6 24.13 73.01 -5.80
CA PHE A 6 23.75 72.31 -4.57
C PHE A 6 22.41 71.54 -4.64
N TRP A 7 21.57 71.84 -5.64
CA TRP A 7 20.25 71.18 -5.76
C TRP A 7 20.29 69.85 -6.53
N MET A 8 21.31 69.61 -7.37
CA MET A 8 21.41 68.35 -8.13
C MET A 8 21.93 67.15 -7.32
N ILE A 9 22.45 67.37 -6.10
CA ILE A 9 22.95 66.29 -5.24
C ILE A 9 21.85 65.82 -4.27
N VAL A 10 20.89 66.68 -3.92
CA VAL A 10 19.81 66.34 -2.97
C VAL A 10 18.70 65.53 -3.64
N CYS A 11 18.42 65.74 -4.94
CA CYS A 11 17.43 64.93 -5.66
C CYS A 11 17.92 63.50 -6.00
N LEU A 12 19.23 63.22 -5.90
CA LEU A 12 19.78 61.88 -6.14
C LEU A 12 19.82 61.00 -4.88
N GLY A 13 19.48 61.53 -3.70
CA GLY A 13 19.47 60.82 -2.42
C GLY A 13 18.10 60.27 -1.99
N VAL A 14 17.06 60.41 -2.83
CA VAL A 14 15.67 60.04 -2.50
C VAL A 14 15.14 58.86 -3.34
N MET A 15 15.96 58.29 -4.22
CA MET A 15 15.65 57.02 -4.88
C MET A 15 16.44 55.89 -4.23
N VAL A 16 15.75 54.77 -3.98
CA VAL A 16 16.25 53.51 -3.41
C VAL A 16 16.21 53.42 -1.87
N ILE A 17 15.07 53.77 -1.27
CA ILE A 17 14.46 52.86 -0.29
C ILE A 17 13.18 52.35 -0.94
N GLY A 18 13.36 51.57 -2.00
CA GLY A 18 12.33 50.65 -2.42
C GLY A 18 12.21 49.66 -1.28
N VAL A 19 11.18 49.84 -0.44
CA VAL A 19 10.66 48.74 0.37
C VAL A 19 10.21 47.72 -0.66
N SER A 20 11.12 46.81 -1.01
CA SER A 20 10.80 45.54 -1.59
C SER A 20 9.89 44.88 -0.56
N VAL A 21 8.59 45.12 -0.67
CA VAL A 21 7.60 44.22 -0.14
C VAL A 21 7.87 42.95 -0.92
N GLY A 22 8.79 42.13 -0.40
CA GLY A 22 9.02 40.80 -0.89
C GLY A 22 7.66 40.14 -0.71
N LEU A 23 6.93 39.98 -1.82
CA LEU A 23 5.94 38.93 -1.90
C LEU A 23 6.73 37.67 -1.55
N THR A 24 6.66 37.26 -0.29
CA THR A 24 6.98 35.90 0.11
C THR A 24 5.94 35.06 -0.59
N THR A 25 6.19 34.70 -1.85
CA THR A 25 5.44 33.67 -2.55
C THR A 25 5.57 32.44 -1.69
N VAL A 26 4.52 32.11 -0.93
CA VAL A 26 4.53 30.90 -0.11
C VAL A 26 4.61 29.73 -1.08
N THR A 27 5.77 29.08 -1.11
CA THR A 27 5.98 27.91 -1.96
C THR A 27 5.17 26.76 -1.40
N PRO A 28 4.33 26.10 -2.22
CA PRO A 28 3.61 24.90 -1.80
C PRO A 28 4.56 23.83 -1.25
N MET A 29 4.20 23.24 -0.11
CA MET A 29 4.96 22.13 0.45
C MET A 29 4.48 20.80 -0.17
N HIS A 30 5.41 20.08 -0.79
CA HIS A 30 5.12 18.80 -1.47
C HIS A 30 5.63 17.61 -0.65
N HIS A 31 4.77 17.10 0.24
CA HIS A 31 5.09 15.99 1.12
C HIS A 31 5.17 14.67 0.35
N ASN A 32 6.23 13.90 0.60
CA ASN A 32 6.49 12.58 0.03
C ASN A 32 6.52 12.52 -1.50
N GLN A 33 6.72 13.65 -2.19
CA GLN A 33 6.63 13.69 -3.65
C GLN A 33 7.72 12.83 -4.32
N LYS A 34 8.96 12.89 -3.81
CA LYS A 34 10.10 12.18 -4.39
C LYS A 34 10.05 10.69 -4.04
N GLU A 35 9.67 10.39 -2.83
CA GLU A 35 9.49 9.08 -2.23
C GLU A 35 8.41 8.32 -3.00
N HIS A 36 7.24 8.95 -3.19
CA HIS A 36 6.17 8.44 -4.02
C HIS A 36 6.62 8.22 -5.46
N ALA A 37 7.26 9.22 -6.11
CA ALA A 37 7.66 9.08 -7.50
C ALA A 37 8.61 7.89 -7.69
N ALA A 38 9.62 7.74 -6.82
CA ALA A 38 10.56 6.64 -6.85
C ALA A 38 9.87 5.29 -6.66
N LEU A 39 9.02 5.14 -5.64
CA LEU A 39 8.35 3.88 -5.36
C LEU A 39 7.28 3.53 -6.41
N CYS A 40 6.63 4.54 -6.99
CA CYS A 40 5.69 4.39 -8.11
C CYS A 40 6.40 3.92 -9.39
N ASP A 41 7.61 4.40 -9.65
CA ASP A 41 8.45 3.93 -10.76
C ASP A 41 8.84 2.46 -10.58
N VAL A 42 9.25 2.07 -9.36
CA VAL A 42 9.54 0.67 -9.01
C VAL A 42 8.31 -0.19 -9.26
N LEU A 43 7.13 0.22 -8.76
CA LEU A 43 5.89 -0.56 -8.94
C LEU A 43 5.54 -0.74 -10.42
N GLY A 44 5.56 0.34 -11.21
CA GLY A 44 5.27 0.26 -12.65
C GLY A 44 6.25 -0.67 -13.38
N THR A 45 7.52 -0.66 -12.99
CA THR A 45 8.54 -1.55 -13.55
C THR A 45 8.28 -3.02 -13.19
N VAL A 46 8.00 -3.27 -11.91
CA VAL A 46 7.71 -4.61 -11.38
C VAL A 46 6.46 -5.20 -12.05
N VAL A 47 5.39 -4.41 -12.21
CA VAL A 47 4.17 -4.84 -12.91
C VAL A 47 4.47 -5.18 -14.37
N ALA A 48 5.23 -4.36 -15.08
CA ALA A 48 5.57 -4.61 -16.48
C ALA A 48 6.37 -5.92 -16.68
N ILE A 49 7.34 -6.18 -15.80
CA ILE A 49 8.11 -7.43 -15.84
C ILE A 49 7.20 -8.62 -15.49
N PHE A 50 6.35 -8.48 -14.47
CA PHE A 50 5.41 -9.53 -14.07
C PHE A 50 4.47 -9.92 -15.22
N GLU A 51 3.83 -8.94 -15.85
CA GLU A 51 2.91 -9.15 -16.97
C GLU A 51 3.59 -9.71 -18.23
N SER A 52 4.91 -9.56 -18.36
CA SER A 52 5.66 -10.18 -19.47
C SER A 52 5.74 -11.70 -19.37
N GLY A 53 5.53 -12.27 -18.17
CA GLY A 53 5.67 -13.70 -17.90
C GLY A 53 7.09 -14.23 -18.06
N ARG A 54 8.12 -13.39 -18.17
CA ARG A 54 9.51 -13.83 -18.39
C ARG A 54 10.31 -13.90 -17.08
N GLY A 55 11.48 -14.55 -17.14
CA GLY A 55 12.44 -14.62 -16.04
C GLY A 55 12.28 -15.81 -15.09
N GLY A 56 11.38 -16.75 -15.42
CA GLY A 56 11.18 -18.01 -14.70
C GLY A 56 10.48 -17.89 -13.34
N THR A 57 10.15 -19.04 -12.76
CA THR A 57 9.25 -19.18 -11.60
C THR A 57 9.73 -18.39 -10.39
N LYS A 58 11.05 -18.38 -10.15
CA LYS A 58 11.64 -17.69 -9.01
C LYS A 58 11.42 -16.18 -9.12
N LEU A 59 11.61 -15.60 -10.31
CA LEU A 59 11.35 -14.18 -10.53
C LEU A 59 9.85 -13.88 -10.43
N GLN A 60 9.00 -14.71 -11.04
CA GLN A 60 7.56 -14.50 -10.99
C GLN A 60 7.00 -14.53 -9.56
N ARG A 61 7.51 -15.41 -8.69
CA ARG A 61 7.15 -15.43 -7.25
C ARG A 61 7.62 -14.18 -6.51
N ALA A 62 8.84 -13.71 -6.79
CA ALA A 62 9.37 -12.51 -6.15
C ALA A 62 8.60 -11.24 -6.60
N LEU A 63 8.27 -11.14 -7.88
CA LEU A 63 7.40 -10.09 -8.44
C LEU A 63 6.00 -10.16 -7.84
N SER A 64 5.42 -11.37 -7.72
CA SER A 64 4.14 -11.59 -7.04
C SER A 64 4.18 -11.10 -5.59
N ARG A 65 5.26 -11.38 -4.84
CA ARG A 65 5.41 -10.85 -3.47
C ARG A 65 5.48 -9.33 -3.48
N ALA A 66 6.24 -8.72 -4.39
CA ALA A 66 6.36 -7.26 -4.47
C ALA A 66 5.06 -6.54 -4.81
N ILE A 67 4.20 -7.14 -5.64
CA ILE A 67 2.92 -6.55 -6.05
C ILE A 67 1.79 -6.93 -5.08
N LEU A 68 1.67 -8.21 -4.73
CA LEU A 68 0.52 -8.80 -4.04
C LEU A 68 0.77 -9.08 -2.55
N GLY A 69 2.02 -8.93 -2.07
CA GLY A 69 2.41 -9.27 -0.71
C GLY A 69 2.49 -10.76 -0.42
N ASN A 70 2.42 -11.62 -1.46
CA ASN A 70 2.53 -13.07 -1.33
C ASN A 70 3.15 -13.71 -2.60
N GLU A 71 3.83 -14.84 -2.42
CA GLU A 71 4.54 -15.53 -3.53
C GLU A 71 3.66 -16.46 -4.35
N ASN A 72 2.57 -16.98 -3.78
CA ASN A 72 1.77 -18.06 -4.38
C ASN A 72 0.80 -17.57 -5.45
N GLY A 73 0.87 -16.28 -5.82
CA GLY A 73 -0.14 -15.64 -6.63
C GLY A 73 -1.45 -15.42 -5.86
N GLY A 74 -2.23 -14.45 -6.32
CA GLY A 74 -3.55 -14.11 -5.80
C GLY A 74 -4.47 -13.69 -6.93
N THR A 75 -5.40 -12.76 -6.68
CA THR A 75 -6.35 -12.24 -7.67
C THR A 75 -5.72 -11.43 -8.82
N GLY A 76 -4.38 -11.37 -8.91
CA GLY A 76 -3.60 -10.71 -9.96
C GLY A 76 -3.66 -9.18 -9.93
N VAL A 77 -2.86 -8.52 -10.77
CA VAL A 77 -2.81 -7.05 -10.91
C VAL A 77 -4.20 -6.47 -11.22
N ARG A 78 -5.00 -7.17 -12.04
CA ARG A 78 -6.34 -6.74 -12.43
C ARG A 78 -7.29 -6.54 -11.25
N ALA A 79 -7.19 -7.38 -10.23
CA ALA A 79 -8.01 -7.21 -9.03
C ALA A 79 -7.58 -6.02 -8.18
N LEU A 80 -6.27 -5.76 -8.08
CA LEU A 80 -5.76 -4.57 -7.40
C LEU A 80 -6.21 -3.27 -8.09
N LEU A 81 -6.36 -3.28 -9.42
CA LEU A 81 -6.95 -2.17 -10.17
C LEU A 81 -8.46 -1.99 -9.91
N GLY A 82 -9.15 -3.04 -9.43
CA GLY A 82 -10.58 -3.05 -9.17
C GLY A 82 -10.97 -2.28 -7.91
N THR A 83 -10.56 -2.77 -6.73
CA THR A 83 -10.94 -2.19 -5.43
C THR A 83 -9.77 -2.23 -4.45
N LEU A 84 -9.89 -1.46 -3.37
CA LEU A 84 -9.02 -1.63 -2.20
C LEU A 84 -9.15 -3.09 -1.72
N PRO A 85 -8.03 -3.80 -1.44
CA PRO A 85 -8.10 -5.16 -0.90
C PRO A 85 -8.77 -5.20 0.47
N GLN A 86 -9.51 -6.28 0.73
CA GLN A 86 -10.38 -6.41 1.90
C GLN A 86 -9.61 -6.29 3.22
N GLU A 87 -8.34 -6.68 3.25
CA GLU A 87 -7.47 -6.58 4.41
C GLU A 87 -7.23 -5.12 4.86
N PHE A 88 -7.32 -4.15 3.94
CA PHE A 88 -7.22 -2.72 4.27
C PHE A 88 -8.55 -2.10 4.71
N HIS A 89 -9.66 -2.86 4.67
CA HIS A 89 -10.97 -2.35 5.10
C HIS A 89 -11.11 -2.23 6.61
N ASN A 90 -10.16 -2.75 7.39
CA ASN A 90 -10.12 -2.58 8.85
C ASN A 90 -8.77 -1.96 9.21
N PRO A 91 -8.62 -0.63 9.11
CA PRO A 91 -7.36 0.04 9.38
C PRO A 91 -6.91 -0.26 10.80
N GLY A 92 -5.65 -0.68 10.93
CA GLY A 92 -5.00 -0.87 12.22
C GLY A 92 -4.23 0.36 12.67
N ASN A 93 -3.54 0.20 13.80
CA ASN A 93 -2.54 1.15 14.25
C ASN A 93 -1.49 1.38 13.14
N ARG A 94 -1.33 2.65 12.72
CA ARG A 94 -0.44 3.00 11.61
C ARG A 94 1.03 2.68 11.88
N HIS A 95 1.53 2.93 13.11
CA HIS A 95 2.91 2.60 13.47
C HIS A 95 3.20 1.12 13.24
N ASN A 96 2.28 0.23 13.66
CA ASN A 96 2.40 -1.21 13.44
C ASN A 96 2.39 -1.58 11.95
N TRP A 97 1.68 -0.83 11.11
CA TRP A 97 1.57 -1.13 9.68
C TRP A 97 2.70 -0.53 8.86
N CYS A 98 3.29 0.59 9.30
CA CYS A 98 4.14 1.43 8.48
C CYS A 98 5.54 1.69 9.06
N GLY A 99 5.78 1.42 10.35
CA GLY A 99 7.08 1.70 10.97
C GLY A 99 7.57 0.68 12.00
N SER A 100 6.82 -0.40 12.23
CA SER A 100 7.22 -1.49 13.11
C SER A 100 6.99 -2.86 12.50
N CYS A 101 7.92 -3.77 12.77
CA CYS A 101 7.76 -5.20 12.51
C CYS A 101 7.54 -6.01 13.79
N GLY A 102 7.42 -5.34 14.94
CA GLY A 102 7.56 -5.96 16.27
C GLY A 102 6.31 -6.56 16.90
N HIS A 103 5.13 -6.54 16.26
CA HIS A 103 3.88 -6.90 16.95
C HIS A 103 3.01 -7.88 16.16
N GLY A 104 3.37 -9.17 16.16
CA GLY A 104 2.48 -10.29 15.79
C GLY A 104 1.74 -10.17 14.43
N GLY A 105 2.12 -9.20 13.61
CA GLY A 105 1.40 -8.74 12.44
C GLY A 105 1.72 -9.65 11.27
N LYS A 106 1.03 -10.78 11.20
CA LYS A 106 1.21 -11.72 10.09
C LYS A 106 0.87 -11.07 8.74
N ASP A 107 -0.01 -10.06 8.73
CA ASP A 107 -0.63 -9.57 7.51
C ASP A 107 -0.31 -8.12 7.14
N HIS A 108 0.14 -7.25 8.04
CA HIS A 108 0.40 -5.85 7.72
C HIS A 108 1.64 -5.33 8.43
N TYR A 109 2.65 -4.98 7.66
CA TYR A 109 3.93 -4.48 8.11
C TYR A 109 4.61 -3.74 6.95
N PRO A 110 5.49 -2.76 7.23
CA PRO A 110 6.23 -2.07 6.18
C PRO A 110 7.06 -3.08 5.39
N GLY A 111 7.22 -2.93 4.08
CA GLY A 111 8.00 -3.87 3.29
C GLY A 111 7.31 -5.21 3.00
N LYS A 112 5.99 -5.34 3.25
CA LYS A 112 5.19 -6.48 2.79
C LYS A 112 5.04 -6.50 1.27
N SER A 113 4.70 -5.35 0.69
CA SER A 113 4.53 -5.15 -0.75
C SER A 113 4.65 -3.67 -1.09
N ILE A 114 4.94 -3.36 -2.35
CA ILE A 114 5.05 -1.98 -2.81
C ILE A 114 3.71 -1.21 -2.68
N PRO A 115 2.53 -1.78 -3.02
CA PRO A 115 1.25 -1.11 -2.78
C PRO A 115 0.98 -0.78 -1.30
N HIS A 116 1.39 -1.65 -0.38
CA HIS A 116 1.29 -1.39 1.06
C HIS A 116 2.16 -0.20 1.47
N ASP A 117 3.41 -0.16 1.01
CA ASP A 117 4.34 0.94 1.30
C ASP A 117 3.85 2.28 0.71
N LEU A 118 3.22 2.26 -0.48
CA LEU A 118 2.55 3.43 -1.06
C LEU A 118 1.36 3.91 -0.21
N LEU A 119 0.55 3.00 0.35
CA LEU A 119 -0.52 3.39 1.29
C LEU A 119 0.08 4.07 2.54
N CYS A 120 1.16 3.53 3.09
CA CYS A 120 1.86 4.13 4.23
C CYS A 120 2.40 5.54 3.93
N LEU A 121 2.97 5.75 2.73
CA LEU A 121 3.51 7.05 2.32
C LEU A 121 2.45 8.08 1.94
N CYS A 122 1.30 7.65 1.42
CA CYS A 122 0.40 8.56 0.70
C CYS A 122 -1.02 8.65 1.29
N THR A 123 -1.26 8.03 2.44
CA THR A 123 -2.53 8.19 3.18
C THR A 123 -2.43 9.32 4.19
N VAL A 124 -3.45 10.18 4.19
CA VAL A 124 -3.60 11.32 5.09
C VAL A 124 -3.29 10.92 6.54
N GLY A 125 -2.45 11.71 7.21
CA GLY A 125 -2.03 11.50 8.58
C GLY A 125 -3.03 12.02 9.61
N GLY A 126 -2.76 11.74 10.88
CA GLY A 126 -3.53 12.23 12.01
C GLY A 126 -3.81 13.74 11.92
N ASP A 127 -5.01 14.10 12.35
CA ASP A 127 -5.54 15.48 12.35
C ASP A 127 -5.57 16.14 10.96
N GLY A 128 -5.53 15.34 9.89
CA GLY A 128 -5.63 15.78 8.50
C GLY A 128 -4.29 16.13 7.86
N TYR A 129 -3.15 15.72 8.43
CA TYR A 129 -1.84 16.02 7.86
C TYR A 129 -1.70 15.56 6.40
N PRO A 130 -1.11 16.38 5.50
CA PRO A 130 -0.53 17.71 5.74
C PRO A 130 -1.48 18.90 5.56
N PHE A 131 -2.78 18.67 5.33
CA PHE A 131 -3.73 19.69 4.89
C PHE A 131 -4.42 20.43 6.04
N TYR A 132 -3.65 20.94 7.00
CA TYR A 132 -4.19 21.72 8.10
C TYR A 132 -4.82 23.03 7.63
N ALA A 133 -5.81 23.57 8.34
CA ALA A 133 -6.47 24.82 7.95
C ALA A 133 -5.52 26.04 7.88
N ASN A 134 -4.44 26.02 8.66
CA ASN A 134 -3.47 27.11 8.70
C ASN A 134 -2.23 26.82 7.84
N SER A 135 -2.26 25.80 6.97
CA SER A 135 -1.14 25.52 6.08
C SER A 135 -1.14 26.53 4.93
N ASP A 136 -0.21 27.48 4.95
CA ASP A 136 -0.02 28.36 3.80
C ASP A 136 0.45 27.53 2.57
N GLY A 137 0.11 27.97 1.37
CA GLY A 137 0.69 27.41 0.14
C GLY A 137 0.02 26.15 -0.45
N ALA A 138 -1.15 25.72 0.03
CA ALA A 138 -1.90 24.56 -0.53
C ALA A 138 -1.02 23.28 -0.65
N PRO A 139 -0.68 22.64 0.49
CA PRO A 139 0.23 21.51 0.50
C PRO A 139 -0.33 20.33 -0.32
N THR A 140 0.56 19.46 -0.76
CA THR A 140 0.19 18.20 -1.41
C THR A 140 0.83 17.02 -0.69
N LEU A 141 0.16 15.87 -0.70
CA LEU A 141 0.72 14.60 -0.25
C LEU A 141 0.84 13.65 -1.45
N CYS A 142 2.06 13.20 -1.78
CA CYS A 142 2.34 12.39 -2.96
C CYS A 142 1.84 13.04 -4.27
N GLY A 143 1.85 14.38 -4.33
CA GLY A 143 1.34 15.16 -5.45
C GLY A 143 -0.20 15.24 -5.54
N LYS A 144 -0.92 14.78 -4.51
CA LYS A 144 -2.39 14.87 -4.40
C LYS A 144 -2.80 15.98 -3.45
N ASN A 145 -3.88 16.68 -3.78
CA ASN A 145 -4.46 17.71 -2.92
C ASN A 145 -5.41 17.08 -1.87
N ALA A 146 -5.95 17.90 -0.96
CA ALA A 146 -6.82 17.40 0.10
C ALA A 146 -8.11 16.77 -0.42
N LYS A 147 -8.66 17.27 -1.53
CA LYS A 147 -9.89 16.75 -2.14
C LYS A 147 -9.67 15.37 -2.78
N ASP A 148 -8.55 15.19 -3.48
CA ASP A 148 -8.19 13.91 -4.09
C ASP A 148 -8.11 12.77 -3.08
N LEU A 149 -7.71 13.09 -1.84
CA LEU A 149 -7.58 12.15 -0.72
C LEU A 149 -8.79 12.15 0.23
N LEU A 150 -9.93 12.71 -0.20
CA LEU A 150 -11.18 12.82 0.57
C LEU A 150 -11.04 13.48 1.93
N CYS A 151 -10.06 14.36 2.09
CA CYS A 151 -9.88 15.15 3.29
C CYS A 151 -10.52 16.54 3.16
N GLY A 152 -10.52 17.13 1.97
CA GLY A 152 -10.84 18.56 1.78
C GLY A 152 -12.27 18.91 1.38
N GLN A 153 -12.60 20.20 1.53
CA GLN A 153 -13.82 20.82 1.00
C GLN A 153 -13.70 21.08 -0.52
N ALA A 154 -14.72 21.71 -1.11
CA ALA A 154 -14.80 21.96 -2.56
C ALA A 154 -13.55 22.63 -3.17
N GLU A 155 -12.88 23.50 -2.40
CA GLU A 155 -11.65 24.22 -2.82
C GLU A 155 -10.36 23.40 -2.68
N GLY A 156 -10.39 22.23 -2.02
CA GLY A 156 -9.33 21.21 -2.05
C GLY A 156 -8.01 21.52 -1.34
N LYS A 157 -7.90 22.64 -0.61
CA LYS A 157 -6.64 23.05 0.05
C LYS A 157 -6.45 22.50 1.47
N HIS A 158 -7.53 22.37 2.23
CA HIS A 158 -7.49 22.00 3.64
C HIS A 158 -8.51 20.94 3.96
N CYS A 159 -8.25 20.14 4.99
CA CYS A 159 -9.20 19.16 5.45
C CYS A 159 -10.44 19.80 6.09
N ALA A 160 -11.62 19.32 5.72
CA ALA A 160 -12.87 19.64 6.41
C ALA A 160 -12.79 19.17 7.86
N SER A 161 -13.40 19.90 8.79
CA SER A 161 -13.39 19.58 10.23
C SER A 161 -13.75 18.13 10.53
N GLU A 162 -14.77 17.62 9.86
CA GLU A 162 -15.29 16.27 10.00
C GLU A 162 -14.40 15.18 9.38
N ALA A 163 -13.49 15.58 8.47
CA ALA A 163 -12.56 14.72 7.72
C ALA A 163 -11.12 14.81 8.24
N ARG A 164 -10.86 15.52 9.35
CA ARG A 164 -9.54 15.57 9.99
C ARG A 164 -9.14 14.27 10.69
N THR A 165 -10.01 13.28 10.75
CA THR A 165 -9.65 11.95 11.27
C THR A 165 -8.84 11.17 10.24
N GLY A 166 -7.61 11.60 10.00
CA GLY A 166 -6.67 10.84 9.19
C GLY A 166 -6.03 9.69 9.97
N TRP A 167 -5.23 8.88 9.27
CA TRP A 167 -4.71 7.63 9.80
C TRP A 167 -3.51 7.86 10.71
N SER A 168 -3.61 7.43 11.96
CA SER A 168 -2.50 7.43 12.90
C SER A 168 -2.48 6.19 13.79
N GLU A 169 -1.47 6.08 14.63
CA GLU A 169 -1.37 5.09 15.70
C GLU A 169 -2.45 5.25 16.79
N GLN A 170 -3.02 6.44 16.95
CA GLN A 170 -4.05 6.74 17.95
C GLN A 170 -5.47 6.71 17.38
N LYS A 171 -5.61 6.97 16.07
CA LYS A 171 -6.90 7.07 15.37
C LYS A 171 -6.86 6.27 14.08
N PHE A 172 -7.65 5.20 14.03
CA PHE A 172 -7.77 4.29 12.89
C PHE A 172 -9.23 3.80 12.75
N ASP A 173 -10.18 4.73 12.86
CA ASP A 173 -11.62 4.43 12.80
C ASP A 173 -12.16 4.31 11.36
N GLU A 174 -13.49 4.16 11.21
CA GLU A 174 -14.16 4.04 9.92
C GLU A 174 -13.83 5.18 8.93
N LYS A 175 -13.54 6.40 9.40
CA LYS A 175 -13.23 7.52 8.50
C LYS A 175 -11.88 7.34 7.81
N VAL A 176 -10.94 6.64 8.44
CA VAL A 176 -9.65 6.30 7.84
C VAL A 176 -9.83 5.44 6.58
N LYS A 177 -10.88 4.62 6.51
CA LYS A 177 -11.17 3.80 5.33
C LYS A 177 -11.41 4.66 4.09
N ASN A 178 -12.02 5.83 4.24
CA ASN A 178 -12.23 6.75 3.12
C ASN A 178 -10.90 7.27 2.58
N HIS A 179 -9.96 7.64 3.45
CA HIS A 179 -8.63 8.07 3.05
C HIS A 179 -7.83 6.94 2.41
N LEU A 180 -7.86 5.73 2.98
CA LEU A 180 -7.21 4.55 2.39
C LEU A 180 -7.77 4.23 0.99
N ASN A 181 -9.10 4.25 0.84
CA ASN A 181 -9.74 4.00 -0.45
C ASN A 181 -9.41 5.10 -1.48
N ALA A 182 -9.38 6.37 -1.05
CA ALA A 182 -8.99 7.49 -1.90
C ALA A 182 -7.52 7.40 -2.33
N THR A 183 -6.60 7.11 -1.39
CA THR A 183 -5.18 6.89 -1.69
C THR A 183 -5.01 5.70 -2.63
N TRP A 184 -5.70 4.59 -2.38
CA TRP A 184 -5.66 3.44 -3.29
C TRP A 184 -6.12 3.81 -4.70
N GLY A 185 -7.27 4.47 -4.81
CA GLY A 185 -7.88 4.86 -6.07
C GLY A 185 -7.04 5.87 -6.87
N THR A 186 -6.41 6.84 -6.21
CA THR A 186 -5.76 7.97 -6.88
C THR A 186 -4.24 7.84 -6.99
N VAL A 187 -3.61 7.11 -6.06
CA VAL A 187 -2.15 6.90 -6.00
C VAL A 187 -1.81 5.49 -6.43
N VAL A 188 -2.23 4.48 -5.67
CA VAL A 188 -1.78 3.09 -5.89
C VAL A 188 -2.20 2.58 -7.26
N LYS A 189 -3.48 2.74 -7.64
CA LYS A 189 -3.97 2.33 -8.97
C LYS A 189 -3.27 3.06 -10.11
N THR A 190 -2.94 4.33 -9.92
CA THR A 190 -2.18 5.11 -10.92
C THR A 190 -0.79 4.51 -11.13
N CYS A 191 -0.12 4.09 -10.06
CA CYS A 191 1.18 3.43 -10.14
C CYS A 191 1.09 2.01 -10.71
N LEU A 192 0.07 1.22 -10.33
CA LEU A 192 -0.19 -0.10 -10.90
C LEU A 192 -0.47 -0.05 -12.40
N GLY A 193 -1.21 0.97 -12.85
CA GLY A 193 -1.53 1.18 -14.27
C GLY A 193 -0.42 1.87 -15.07
N LYS A 194 0.72 2.18 -14.44
CA LYS A 194 1.82 2.87 -15.10
C LYS A 194 2.50 1.95 -16.10
N LYS A 195 2.29 2.22 -17.38
CA LYS A 195 2.95 1.48 -18.46
C LYS A 195 4.42 1.86 -18.55
N MET A 196 5.28 0.85 -18.54
CA MET A 196 6.68 0.98 -18.90
C MET A 196 6.83 1.22 -20.42
N LYS A 197 7.84 2.02 -20.80
CA LYS A 197 8.18 2.32 -22.20
C LYS A 197 9.49 1.68 -22.67
N PHE A 198 10.13 0.89 -21.81
CA PHE A 198 11.42 0.29 -22.11
C PHE A 198 11.28 -1.21 -22.43
N ASP A 199 12.28 -1.76 -23.10
CA ASP A 199 12.44 -3.21 -23.23
C ASP A 199 12.76 -3.85 -21.86
N LEU A 200 12.66 -5.18 -21.79
CA LEU A 200 12.79 -5.92 -20.53
C LEU A 200 14.19 -5.84 -19.91
N ASP A 201 15.25 -5.77 -20.71
CA ASP A 201 16.62 -5.66 -20.20
C ASP A 201 16.85 -4.29 -19.57
N THR A 202 16.38 -3.23 -20.24
CA THR A 202 16.39 -1.87 -19.71
C THR A 202 15.54 -1.76 -18.44
N ALA A 203 14.37 -2.42 -18.40
CA ALA A 203 13.49 -2.45 -17.22
C ALA A 203 14.17 -3.16 -16.03
N ARG A 204 14.80 -4.33 -16.27
CA ARG A 204 15.57 -5.07 -15.26
C ARG A 204 16.68 -4.21 -14.68
N ASN A 205 17.50 -3.60 -15.52
CA ASN A 205 18.63 -2.78 -15.07
C ASN A 205 18.17 -1.55 -14.29
N THR A 206 17.12 -0.87 -14.76
CA THR A 206 16.50 0.26 -14.06
C THR A 206 16.00 -0.16 -12.68
N LEU A 207 15.30 -1.29 -12.60
CA LEU A 207 14.78 -1.81 -11.34
C LEU A 207 15.92 -2.15 -10.37
N MET A 208 16.95 -2.86 -10.82
CA MET A 208 18.11 -3.18 -9.99
C MET A 208 18.80 -1.93 -9.43
N GLU A 209 18.94 -0.87 -10.23
CA GLU A 209 19.50 0.41 -9.77
C GLU A 209 18.60 1.15 -8.78
N GLN A 210 17.27 1.04 -8.92
CA GLN A 210 16.31 1.65 -8.00
C GLN A 210 16.23 0.92 -6.66
N LEU A 211 16.45 -0.39 -6.64
CA LEU A 211 16.40 -1.21 -5.42
C LEU A 211 17.64 -1.04 -4.53
N LYS A 212 18.76 -0.54 -5.08
CA LYS A 212 19.98 -0.29 -4.30
C LYS A 212 19.85 0.99 -3.48
N PRO A 213 20.13 0.95 -2.17
CA PRO A 213 20.36 2.17 -1.41
C PRO A 213 21.54 2.96 -2.01
N LYS A 214 21.30 4.22 -2.40
CA LYS A 214 22.36 5.12 -2.88
C LYS A 214 23.11 5.78 -1.72
N ASP A 215 24.31 6.30 -1.97
CA ASP A 215 24.99 7.36 -1.20
C ASP A 215 25.17 7.11 0.31
N GLY A 216 25.60 5.90 0.70
CA GLY A 216 25.90 5.59 2.11
C GLY A 216 24.67 5.46 3.02
N TYR A 217 23.46 5.45 2.44
CA TYR A 217 22.23 5.18 3.17
C TYR A 217 21.99 3.67 3.32
N THR A 218 21.42 3.27 4.44
CA THR A 218 21.01 1.88 4.71
C THR A 218 19.63 1.54 4.13
N SER A 219 18.91 2.52 3.58
CA SER A 219 17.56 2.31 3.04
C SER A 219 17.33 3.08 1.73
N PRO A 220 16.43 2.60 0.85
CA PRO A 220 16.03 3.29 -0.37
C PRO A 220 15.33 4.61 -0.07
N ILE A 221 15.30 5.51 -1.06
CA ILE A 221 14.83 6.89 -0.90
C ILE A 221 13.44 7.00 -0.24
N TRP A 222 12.52 6.09 -0.54
CA TRP A 222 11.16 6.11 0.00
C TRP A 222 11.04 5.74 1.48
N ALA A 223 12.10 5.18 2.10
CA ALA A 223 12.12 4.77 3.50
C ALA A 223 13.23 5.46 4.33
N ARG A 224 13.87 6.50 3.79
CA ARG A 224 15.03 7.15 4.43
C ARG A 224 14.62 8.06 5.58
N GLY A 225 15.40 8.03 6.66
CA GLY A 225 15.34 9.05 7.73
C GLY A 225 14.09 8.98 8.61
N HIS A 226 13.26 7.96 8.42
CA HIS A 226 12.05 7.73 9.20
C HIS A 226 12.26 6.57 10.17
N THR A 227 11.69 6.69 11.36
CA THR A 227 11.81 5.65 12.40
C THR A 227 10.46 5.16 12.84
N TYR A 228 9.52 6.06 13.12
CA TYR A 228 8.26 5.72 13.78
C TYR A 228 7.08 5.50 12.79
N CYS A 229 6.86 6.38 11.83
CA CYS A 229 5.74 6.31 10.88
C CYS A 229 4.36 6.06 11.51
N GLY A 230 4.08 6.70 12.65
CA GLY A 230 2.81 6.62 13.38
C GLY A 230 1.72 7.56 12.85
N GLY A 231 2.03 8.45 11.90
CA GLY A 231 1.08 9.39 11.31
C GLY A 231 0.71 10.59 12.19
N ILE A 232 1.41 10.80 13.31
CA ILE A 232 1.24 11.95 14.20
C ILE A 232 2.34 12.98 13.92
N ASN A 233 2.08 14.27 14.08
CA ASN A 233 3.07 15.34 13.88
C ASN A 233 3.78 15.30 12.52
N GLY A 234 3.09 14.85 11.48
CA GLY A 234 3.63 14.75 10.13
C GLY A 234 4.44 13.49 9.82
N ASP A 235 4.40 12.50 10.71
CA ASP A 235 5.08 11.21 10.57
C ASP A 235 4.33 10.25 9.60
N VAL A 236 3.99 10.76 8.41
CA VAL A 236 3.39 10.03 7.30
C VAL A 236 4.53 9.50 6.43
N CYS A 237 4.91 8.25 6.66
CA CYS A 237 6.07 7.63 6.01
C CYS A 237 5.97 6.11 5.99
N VAL A 238 6.99 5.46 5.44
CA VAL A 238 7.31 4.05 5.67
C VAL A 238 8.71 3.95 6.27
N SER A 239 8.89 3.10 7.28
CA SER A 239 10.16 2.90 7.97
C SER A 239 10.49 1.41 8.05
N TYR A 240 11.75 1.10 7.76
CA TYR A 240 12.33 -0.24 7.87
C TYR A 240 13.27 -0.37 9.08
N GLY A 241 13.50 0.72 9.82
CA GLY A 241 14.57 0.78 10.83
C GLY A 241 14.40 -0.23 11.96
N SER A 242 13.18 -0.38 12.45
CA SER A 242 12.80 -1.33 13.50
C SER A 242 12.77 -2.80 13.04
N CYS A 243 13.02 -3.04 11.74
CA CYS A 243 12.93 -4.34 11.10
C CYS A 243 14.31 -4.85 10.65
N SER A 244 15.37 -4.11 10.94
CA SER A 244 16.75 -4.40 10.51
C SER A 244 17.31 -5.70 11.07
N GLU A 245 16.77 -6.19 12.18
CA GLU A 245 17.15 -7.48 12.79
C GLU A 245 16.44 -8.68 12.16
N ILE A 246 15.47 -8.46 11.25
CA ILE A 246 14.73 -9.52 10.56
C ILE A 246 15.48 -9.86 9.25
N PRO A 247 16.05 -11.07 9.12
CA PRO A 247 16.70 -11.48 7.87
C PRO A 247 15.71 -11.45 6.70
N GLY A 248 16.15 -10.98 5.53
CA GLY A 248 15.27 -10.91 4.36
C GLY A 248 14.42 -9.65 4.29
N PHE A 249 14.60 -8.67 5.18
CA PHE A 249 13.75 -7.48 5.26
C PHE A 249 14.33 -6.27 4.50
N PRO A 250 13.51 -5.49 3.79
CA PRO A 250 12.07 -5.67 3.54
C PRO A 250 11.80 -6.84 2.58
N GLN A 251 10.78 -7.64 2.90
CA GLN A 251 10.55 -8.96 2.31
C GLN A 251 10.40 -8.96 0.79
N TRP A 252 9.79 -7.91 0.24
CA TRP A 252 9.65 -7.81 -1.21
C TRP A 252 10.94 -7.38 -1.92
N GLN A 253 11.82 -6.62 -1.28
CA GLN A 253 12.94 -5.94 -1.96
C GLN A 253 14.14 -6.86 -2.15
N GLU A 254 14.60 -7.52 -1.08
CA GLU A 254 15.79 -8.37 -1.13
C GLU A 254 15.55 -9.59 -2.02
N GLY A 255 14.44 -10.29 -1.81
CA GLY A 255 14.06 -11.44 -2.64
C GLY A 255 13.86 -11.08 -4.12
N LEU A 256 13.34 -9.88 -4.40
CA LEU A 256 13.22 -9.38 -5.77
C LEU A 256 14.58 -9.08 -6.40
N TYR A 257 15.49 -8.42 -5.65
CA TYR A 257 16.84 -8.13 -6.14
C TYR A 257 17.59 -9.42 -6.51
N GLU A 258 17.60 -10.41 -5.62
CA GLU A 258 18.25 -11.70 -5.88
C GLU A 258 17.64 -12.47 -7.06
N ALA A 259 16.31 -12.41 -7.20
CA ALA A 259 15.63 -13.07 -8.30
C ALA A 259 15.94 -12.39 -9.63
N LEU A 260 16.01 -11.05 -9.66
CA LEU A 260 16.39 -10.28 -10.84
C LEU A 260 17.84 -10.55 -11.27
N GLU A 261 18.77 -10.69 -10.33
CA GLU A 261 20.17 -10.99 -10.63
C GLU A 261 20.32 -12.33 -11.36
N LYS A 262 19.52 -13.33 -10.98
CA LYS A 262 19.58 -14.70 -11.49
C LYS A 262 18.60 -14.99 -12.64
N ALA A 263 17.73 -14.04 -12.98
CA ALA A 263 16.68 -14.24 -13.96
C ALA A 263 17.24 -14.37 -15.39
N ASP A 264 16.72 -15.36 -16.10
CA ASP A 264 16.92 -15.53 -17.53
C ASP A 264 15.65 -15.08 -18.28
N PHE A 265 15.73 -13.92 -18.92
CA PHE A 265 14.63 -13.32 -19.68
C PHE A 265 14.38 -13.97 -21.04
N THR A 266 15.21 -14.93 -21.45
CA THR A 266 14.93 -15.75 -22.63
C THR A 266 13.89 -16.83 -22.32
N GLN A 267 13.75 -17.21 -21.04
CA GLN A 267 12.75 -18.15 -20.58
C GLN A 267 11.40 -17.44 -20.39
N THR A 268 10.41 -17.85 -21.19
CA THR A 268 9.02 -17.43 -21.00
C THR A 268 8.30 -18.46 -20.15
N GLU A 269 7.64 -18.02 -19.09
CA GLU A 269 6.67 -18.85 -18.39
C GLU A 269 5.37 -18.83 -19.18
N LEU A 270 4.97 -20.00 -19.68
CA LEU A 270 3.61 -20.23 -20.13
C LEU A 270 2.71 -20.18 -18.88
N THR A 271 2.20 -19.00 -18.56
CA THR A 271 1.14 -18.85 -17.55
C THR A 271 -0.13 -19.53 -18.08
N SER A 272 -0.39 -20.73 -17.54
CA SER A 272 -1.64 -21.49 -17.51
C SER A 272 -2.75 -21.10 -18.49
N ALA A 273 -2.65 -21.61 -19.73
CA ALA A 273 -3.80 -21.87 -20.61
C ALA A 273 -4.11 -23.39 -20.69
N VAL A 274 -3.75 -24.17 -19.67
CA VAL A 274 -4.00 -25.63 -19.63
C VAL A 274 -4.71 -25.99 -18.34
N SER A 275 -6.02 -25.78 -18.31
CA SER A 275 -6.96 -26.74 -17.72
C SER A 275 -8.36 -26.37 -18.23
N HIS A 276 -8.84 -27.20 -19.16
CA HIS A 276 -10.15 -27.29 -19.82
C HIS A 276 -9.92 -27.36 -21.34
N ASN A 277 -9.55 -28.56 -21.81
CA ASN A 277 -9.96 -29.16 -23.10
C ASN A 277 -9.05 -30.34 -23.45
N ALA A 278 -9.36 -31.48 -22.85
CA ALA A 278 -9.16 -32.84 -23.35
C ALA A 278 -9.92 -33.71 -22.32
N SER A 279 -11.06 -34.32 -22.63
CA SER A 279 -11.16 -35.38 -23.63
C SER A 279 -12.31 -35.21 -24.60
N THR A 280 -11.95 -35.40 -25.87
CA THR A 280 -12.80 -35.64 -27.02
C THR A 280 -13.55 -36.95 -26.90
N GLU A 281 -14.73 -36.93 -27.49
CA GLU A 281 -15.53 -38.04 -28.02
C GLU A 281 -14.70 -39.24 -28.49
N ASP A 282 -15.15 -40.45 -28.15
CA ASP A 282 -14.83 -41.65 -28.89
C ASP A 282 -16.15 -42.23 -29.45
N GLY A 283 -16.16 -42.40 -30.77
CA GLY A 283 -17.30 -42.85 -31.56
C GLY A 283 -17.43 -44.38 -31.65
N GLN A 284 -18.62 -44.78 -32.08
CA GLN A 284 -19.07 -46.14 -32.38
C GLN A 284 -18.19 -46.93 -33.35
N THR A 285 -18.15 -48.26 -33.17
CA THR A 285 -18.23 -49.24 -34.28
C THR A 285 -18.88 -50.55 -33.82
N ASP A 286 -19.66 -51.12 -34.74
CA ASP A 286 -20.56 -52.29 -34.68
C ASP A 286 -19.94 -53.65 -34.30
N GLY A 287 -20.81 -54.57 -33.83
CA GLY A 287 -20.67 -56.01 -34.13
C GLY A 287 -21.23 -57.05 -33.15
N GLN A 288 -22.40 -57.60 -33.49
CA GLN A 288 -22.82 -59.02 -33.39
C GLN A 288 -23.66 -59.60 -32.21
N TYR A 289 -24.84 -60.11 -32.64
CA TYR A 289 -25.67 -61.26 -32.22
C TYR A 289 -26.50 -61.23 -30.91
N GLY A 290 -27.84 -61.27 -31.08
CA GLY A 290 -28.90 -61.41 -30.04
C GLY A 290 -29.15 -62.87 -29.57
N PRO A 291 -30.37 -63.30 -29.14
CA PRO A 291 -31.68 -62.62 -29.17
C PRO A 291 -32.59 -62.80 -27.91
N ASN A 292 -33.86 -62.34 -28.03
CA ASN A 292 -35.09 -62.64 -27.25
C ASN A 292 -35.27 -61.90 -25.89
N GLU A 293 -36.45 -61.44 -25.45
CA GLU A 293 -37.86 -61.58 -25.85
C GLU A 293 -38.73 -60.52 -25.11
N ASP A 294 -39.92 -60.26 -25.65
CA ASP A 294 -41.18 -59.79 -25.03
C ASP A 294 -41.44 -58.36 -24.48
N TYR A 295 -42.41 -57.72 -25.14
CA TYR A 295 -43.39 -56.70 -24.69
C TYR A 295 -44.45 -57.36 -23.74
N PRO A 296 -45.46 -56.67 -23.10
CA PRO A 296 -45.93 -55.28 -23.25
C PRO A 296 -46.37 -54.51 -21.96
N GLN A 297 -46.68 -53.21 -22.16
CA GLN A 297 -47.74 -52.34 -21.59
C GLN A 297 -48.11 -52.32 -20.09
N GLY A 298 -48.21 -51.09 -19.55
CA GLY A 298 -49.05 -50.75 -18.41
C GLY A 298 -49.14 -49.23 -18.16
N THR A 299 -50.34 -48.68 -18.26
CA THR A 299 -50.71 -47.24 -18.28
C THR A 299 -51.08 -46.70 -16.88
N GLN A 300 -51.22 -45.36 -16.78
CA GLN A 300 -51.89 -44.52 -15.75
C GLN A 300 -51.02 -44.04 -14.58
N GLN A 301 -50.72 -42.74 -14.45
CA GLN A 301 -51.57 -41.58 -14.08
C GLN A 301 -51.91 -41.57 -12.57
N GLU A 302 -51.28 -40.68 -11.79
CA GLU A 302 -51.96 -39.63 -11.02
C GLU A 302 -51.01 -38.76 -10.19
N ASN A 303 -51.37 -37.48 -10.13
CA ASN A 303 -50.88 -36.43 -9.24
C ASN A 303 -51.04 -36.83 -7.77
N HIS A 304 -50.11 -36.42 -6.92
CA HIS A 304 -50.43 -35.74 -5.65
C HIS A 304 -49.17 -35.08 -5.07
N GLY A 305 -49.24 -33.76 -4.88
CA GLY A 305 -48.28 -33.04 -4.06
C GLY A 305 -48.53 -33.29 -2.58
N VAL A 306 -47.47 -33.42 -1.80
CA VAL A 306 -47.50 -33.23 -0.34
C VAL A 306 -46.20 -32.59 0.14
N GLN A 307 -46.41 -31.51 0.87
CA GLN A 307 -45.52 -30.77 1.73
C GLN A 307 -45.35 -31.53 3.07
N GLN A 308 -44.12 -31.86 3.50
CA GLN A 308 -43.77 -32.22 4.89
C GLN A 308 -42.26 -31.94 5.08
N ARG A 309 -41.84 -30.96 5.90
CA ARG A 309 -41.78 -30.91 7.38
C ARG A 309 -40.95 -32.04 8.01
N SER A 310 -39.76 -31.71 8.49
CA SER A 310 -39.00 -32.40 9.56
C SER A 310 -37.62 -31.72 9.68
N LYS A 311 -37.00 -31.41 10.83
CA LYS A 311 -37.30 -31.62 12.25
C LYS A 311 -36.48 -30.60 13.05
N ARG A 312 -37.10 -30.07 14.09
CA ARG A 312 -36.48 -29.38 15.22
C ARG A 312 -35.76 -30.44 16.07
N SER A 313 -34.50 -30.21 16.41
CA SER A 313 -33.82 -30.87 17.54
C SER A 313 -33.44 -29.83 18.59
N THR A 314 -33.47 -30.29 19.84
CA THR A 314 -33.57 -29.64 21.14
C THR A 314 -32.26 -29.01 21.66
N ASN A 315 -32.34 -27.76 22.14
CA ASN A 315 -31.88 -27.10 23.40
C ASN A 315 -30.72 -27.71 24.26
N PRO A 316 -30.19 -27.04 25.32
CA PRO A 316 -29.64 -25.67 25.47
C PRO A 316 -28.37 -25.58 26.42
N THR A 317 -27.66 -24.42 26.47
CA THR A 317 -26.74 -23.90 27.56
C THR A 317 -25.52 -24.77 27.99
N SER A 318 -24.34 -24.30 28.41
CA SER A 318 -23.85 -23.04 28.98
C SER A 318 -22.31 -22.95 28.90
N HIS A 319 -21.80 -21.71 28.91
CA HIS A 319 -20.58 -21.23 29.60
C HIS A 319 -19.42 -22.20 29.90
N HIS A 320 -18.24 -21.92 29.32
CA HIS A 320 -17.06 -21.66 30.15
C HIS A 320 -16.05 -20.77 29.40
N SER A 321 -15.86 -19.57 29.96
CA SER A 321 -14.76 -18.66 29.69
C SER A 321 -13.56 -19.16 30.48
N GLU A 322 -12.44 -19.44 29.82
CA GLU A 322 -11.13 -19.52 30.48
C GLU A 322 -10.39 -18.20 30.24
N GLN A 323 -10.45 -17.35 31.26
CA GLN A 323 -9.47 -16.30 31.49
C GLN A 323 -8.18 -16.99 31.95
N GLN A 324 -7.12 -16.92 31.17
CA GLN A 324 -5.77 -17.12 31.69
C GLN A 324 -5.16 -15.76 32.02
N SER A 325 -5.30 -15.44 33.30
CA SER A 325 -4.58 -14.41 34.03
C SER A 325 -3.10 -14.75 34.04
N CYS A 326 -2.25 -13.92 33.42
CA CYS A 326 -0.81 -13.99 33.64
C CYS A 326 -0.44 -12.93 34.68
N SER A 327 -0.06 -13.43 35.86
CA SER A 327 0.31 -12.68 37.04
C SER A 327 1.51 -11.77 36.79
N ILE A 328 1.37 -10.52 37.20
CA ILE A 328 2.42 -9.52 37.34
C ILE A 328 3.35 -9.93 38.50
N PRO A 329 4.68 -10.07 38.30
CA PRO A 329 5.60 -9.95 39.41
C PRO A 329 5.86 -8.47 39.68
N ALA A 330 5.27 -7.98 40.77
CA ALA A 330 5.70 -6.75 41.42
C ALA A 330 7.14 -6.93 41.90
N GLN A 331 8.03 -6.00 41.56
CA GLN A 331 9.28 -5.80 42.29
C GLN A 331 9.38 -4.35 42.79
N PRO A 332 9.93 -4.16 44.01
CA PRO A 332 9.78 -2.93 44.77
C PRO A 332 10.80 -1.86 44.38
N LEU A 333 10.30 -0.65 44.18
CA LEU A 333 11.02 0.60 44.43
C LEU A 333 11.28 0.70 45.94
N TRP A 334 12.53 0.77 46.41
CA TRP A 334 13.01 1.61 47.53
C TRP A 334 14.55 1.54 47.58
N LEU A 335 15.18 2.69 47.85
CA LEU A 335 16.59 2.95 48.20
C LEU A 335 17.59 3.13 47.04
N LEU A 336 17.87 4.39 46.69
CA LEU A 336 19.14 5.05 47.06
C LEU A 336 19.05 6.55 46.80
N SER A 337 18.95 7.28 47.91
CA SER A 337 19.19 8.70 48.05
C SER A 337 20.69 9.00 48.10
N GLU A 338 21.02 10.19 47.60
CA GLU A 338 22.26 10.97 47.80
C GLU A 338 23.57 10.47 47.17
N LEU A 339 24.09 11.28 46.24
CA LEU A 339 25.36 12.00 46.35
C LEU A 339 25.60 12.72 45.02
N PHE A 340 25.74 14.05 45.04
CA PHE A 340 26.86 14.79 44.44
C PHE A 340 26.62 16.29 44.62
N PHE A 341 27.27 16.83 45.66
CA PHE A 341 27.82 18.18 45.67
C PHE A 341 29.04 18.20 44.74
N TYR A 342 29.01 19.00 43.66
CA TYR A 342 29.99 20.06 43.33
C TYR A 342 29.52 20.81 42.08
#